data_AF-A0AAI8UZG4-F1
#
_entry.id   AF-A0AAI8UZG4-F1
#
_cell.length_a   1.000
_cell.length_b   1.000
_cell.length_c   1.000
_cell.angle_alpha   90.00
_cell.angle_beta   90.00
_cell.angle_gamma   90.00
#
_symmetry.space_group_name_H-M   'P 1'
#
loop_
_entity.id
_entity.type
_entity.pdbx_description
1 polymer ?
#
loop_
_entity_poly.entity_id
_entity_poly.type
_entity_poly.pdbx_seq_one_letter_code
_entity_poly.pdbx_strand_id
1 'polypeptide(L)'
;MAEFARYRAFHGLLPMPAPGELSPAILSVAGDAQRHLTPTAVYLIAKEVFRRAAAVLETSDPVGAATLARASTHWLRHSAASHQADAGTDIRFIQKNLRHASIETTGIYLHAEDDRRHAHTVGEQQGQPFTAPASPQ
;
A
#
# COMPACT_ATOMS: atom_id res chain seq x y z
N MET A 1 1.21 5.70 22.50
CA MET A 1 0.94 4.92 23.73
C MET A 1 -0.51 5.06 24.18
N ALA A 2 -1.14 6.22 23.99
CA ALA A 2 -2.55 6.43 24.32
C ALA A 2 -3.50 5.46 23.59
N GLU A 3 -3.20 5.14 22.34
CA GLU A 3 -3.98 4.23 21.48
C GLU A 3 -3.94 2.81 22.02
N PHE A 4 -2.77 2.37 22.47
CA PHE A 4 -2.57 1.06 23.07
C PHE A 4 -3.29 0.93 24.40
N ALA A 5 -3.23 1.96 25.25
CA ALA A 5 -3.97 2.03 26.50
C ALA A 5 -5.49 1.96 26.28
N ARG A 6 -6.00 2.72 25.30
CA ARG A 6 -7.42 2.69 24.92
C ARG A 6 -7.84 1.32 24.39
N TYR A 7 -7.02 0.70 23.56
CA TYR A 7 -7.24 -0.65 23.05
C TYR A 7 -7.34 -1.68 24.19
N ARG A 8 -6.41 -1.63 25.14
CA ARG A 8 -6.41 -2.52 26.31
C ARG A 8 -7.65 -2.30 27.18
N ALA A 9 -8.01 -1.05 27.45
CA ALA A 9 -9.22 -0.71 28.19
C ALA A 9 -10.51 -1.21 27.50
N PHE A 10 -10.59 -1.13 26.16
CA PHE A 10 -11.70 -1.71 25.39
C PHE A 10 -11.84 -3.22 25.59
N HIS A 11 -10.73 -3.92 25.79
CA HIS A 11 -10.69 -5.35 26.11
C HIS A 11 -10.76 -5.66 27.61
N GLY A 12 -11.05 -4.68 28.47
CA GLY A 12 -11.14 -4.87 29.91
C GLY A 12 -9.80 -5.08 30.61
N LEU A 13 -8.68 -4.75 29.95
CA LEU A 13 -7.33 -4.86 30.50
C LEU A 13 -6.85 -3.52 31.08
N LEU A 14 -5.84 -3.59 31.95
CA LEU A 14 -5.17 -2.40 32.47
C LEU A 14 -4.55 -1.57 31.33
N PRO A 15 -4.57 -0.23 31.38
CA PRO A 15 -4.04 0.63 30.31
C PRO A 15 -2.57 0.34 29.96
N MET A 16 -1.79 -0.08 30.95
CA MET A 16 -0.40 -0.52 30.77
C MET A 16 -0.29 -1.99 31.19
N PRO A 17 0.60 -2.76 30.55
CA PRO A 17 0.87 -4.14 30.94
C PRO A 17 1.52 -4.17 32.33
N ALA A 18 1.09 -5.10 33.17
CA ALA A 18 1.74 -5.36 34.45
C ALA A 18 3.10 -6.03 34.21
N PRO A 19 4.08 -5.83 35.11
CA PRO A 19 5.33 -6.59 35.07
C PRO A 19 5.06 -8.10 35.05
N GLY A 20 5.61 -8.82 34.07
CA GLY A 20 5.41 -10.26 33.91
C GLY A 20 4.11 -10.68 33.22
N GLU A 21 3.29 -9.74 32.76
CA GLU A 21 2.09 -10.05 31.99
C GLU A 21 2.45 -10.69 30.63
N LEU A 22 1.91 -11.88 30.36
CA LEU A 22 2.16 -12.64 29.12
C LEU A 22 1.06 -12.45 28.06
N SER A 23 0.11 -11.55 28.31
CA SER A 23 -0.94 -11.27 27.33
C SER A 23 -0.33 -10.77 26.02
N PRO A 24 -0.84 -11.19 24.86
CA PRO A 24 -0.44 -10.61 23.59
C PRO A 24 -0.65 -9.09 23.56
N ALA A 25 0.23 -8.37 22.86
CA ALA A 25 0.04 -6.93 22.65
C ALA A 25 -1.24 -6.65 21.86
N ILE A 26 -1.53 -7.47 20.84
CA ILE A 26 -2.77 -7.40 20.06
C ILE A 26 -3.46 -8.75 20.15
N LEU A 27 -4.66 -8.74 20.70
CA LEU A 27 -5.50 -9.90 20.94
C LEU A 27 -6.12 -10.43 19.64
N SER A 28 -6.54 -11.70 19.69
CA SER A 28 -7.31 -12.34 18.66
C SER A 28 -8.63 -11.61 18.39
N VAL A 29 -9.07 -11.61 17.13
CA VAL A 29 -10.38 -11.08 16.71
C VAL A 29 -11.53 -11.79 17.40
N ALA A 30 -11.33 -13.04 17.83
CA ALA A 30 -12.33 -13.80 18.58
C ALA A 30 -12.52 -13.31 20.03
N GLY A 31 -11.76 -12.29 20.48
CA GLY A 31 -11.87 -11.72 21.83
C GLY A 31 -11.19 -12.53 22.93
N ASP A 32 -10.41 -13.56 22.57
CA ASP A 32 -9.62 -14.34 23.52
C ASP A 32 -8.36 -13.56 23.91
N ALA A 33 -8.31 -13.11 25.18
CA ALA A 33 -7.22 -12.32 25.74
C ALA A 33 -5.89 -13.10 25.88
N GLN A 34 -5.90 -14.42 25.68
CA GLN A 34 -4.71 -15.27 25.71
C GLN A 34 -4.15 -15.56 24.31
N ARG A 35 -4.89 -15.24 23.25
CA ARG A 35 -4.48 -15.51 21.87
C ARG A 35 -4.10 -14.24 21.15
N HIS A 36 -2.99 -14.29 20.42
CA HIS A 36 -2.55 -13.17 19.60
C HIS A 36 -3.30 -13.11 18.27
N LEU A 37 -3.34 -11.92 17.68
CA LEU A 37 -3.78 -11.75 16.30
C LEU A 37 -2.92 -12.61 15.36
N THR A 38 -3.56 -13.30 14.42
CA THR A 38 -2.85 -14.15 13.45
C THR A 38 -2.64 -13.41 12.13
N PRO A 39 -1.62 -13.77 11.33
CA PRO A 39 -1.45 -13.23 9.98
C PRO A 39 -2.68 -13.43 9.10
N THR A 40 -3.35 -14.58 9.23
CA THR A 40 -4.60 -14.86 8.52
C THR A 40 -5.72 -13.90 8.93
N ALA A 41 -5.85 -13.59 10.22
CA ALA A 41 -6.84 -12.62 10.68
C ALA A 41 -6.56 -11.22 10.11
N VAL A 42 -5.29 -10.78 10.08
CA VAL A 42 -4.90 -9.50 9.43
C VAL A 42 -5.30 -9.51 7.95
N TYR A 43 -5.00 -10.59 7.23
CA TYR A 43 -5.38 -10.74 5.83
C TYR A 43 -6.90 -10.63 5.63
N LEU A 44 -7.69 -11.32 6.44
CA LEU A 44 -9.15 -11.29 6.35
C LEU A 44 -9.73 -9.92 6.70
N ILE A 45 -9.18 -9.23 7.71
CA ILE A 45 -9.56 -7.84 8.04
C ILE A 45 -9.31 -6.93 6.83
N ALA A 46 -8.13 -7.02 6.22
CA ALA A 46 -7.81 -6.22 5.04
C ALA A 46 -8.73 -6.53 3.85
N LYS A 47 -9.02 -7.83 3.60
CA LYS A 47 -9.99 -8.25 2.57
C LYS A 47 -11.38 -7.67 2.83
N GLU A 48 -11.83 -7.66 4.08
CA GLU A 48 -13.12 -7.10 4.45
C GLU A 48 -13.17 -5.58 4.25
N VAL A 49 -12.10 -4.86 4.59
CA VAL A 49 -11.99 -3.42 4.31
C VAL A 49 -12.11 -3.14 2.82
N PHE A 50 -11.38 -3.88 1.98
CA PHE A 50 -11.47 -3.73 0.52
C PHE A 50 -12.84 -4.05 -0.03
N ARG A 51 -13.48 -5.11 0.45
CA ARG A 51 -14.84 -5.48 0.06
C ARG A 51 -15.84 -4.37 0.39
N ARG A 52 -15.73 -3.76 1.58
CA ARG A 52 -16.58 -2.63 1.98
C ARG A 52 -16.33 -1.39 1.11
N ALA A 53 -15.06 -1.07 0.85
CA ALA A 53 -14.71 0.05 -0.02
C ALA A 53 -15.22 -0.16 -1.46
N ALA A 54 -15.11 -1.37 -2.00
CA ALA A 54 -15.68 -1.73 -3.29
C ALA A 54 -17.20 -1.52 -3.32
N ALA A 55 -17.91 -1.98 -2.28
CA ALA A 55 -19.35 -1.80 -2.18
C ALA A 55 -19.78 -0.33 -2.14
N VAL A 56 -18.98 0.56 -1.54
CA VAL A 56 -19.22 2.00 -1.55
C VAL A 56 -19.01 2.60 -2.94
N LEU A 57 -18.03 2.09 -3.70
CA LEU A 57 -17.72 2.59 -5.05
C LEU A 57 -18.65 2.05 -6.14
N GLU A 58 -19.36 0.95 -5.91
CA GLU A 58 -20.11 0.21 -6.93
C GLU A 58 -21.03 1.12 -7.79
N THR A 59 -21.67 2.12 -7.19
CA THR A 59 -22.60 3.01 -7.91
C THR A 59 -21.90 4.12 -8.71
N SER A 60 -20.74 4.59 -8.25
CA SER A 60 -20.03 5.72 -8.85
C SER A 60 -18.91 5.29 -9.79
N ASP A 61 -18.25 4.17 -9.49
CA ASP A 61 -17.13 3.61 -10.24
C ASP A 61 -17.12 2.07 -10.13
N PRO A 62 -17.89 1.38 -11.01
CA PRO A 62 -17.93 -0.08 -11.03
C PRO A 62 -16.59 -0.74 -11.34
N VAL A 63 -15.72 -0.06 -12.12
CA VAL A 63 -14.41 -0.58 -12.51
C VAL A 63 -13.45 -0.52 -11.32
N GLY A 64 -13.42 0.59 -10.60
CA GLY A 64 -12.69 0.74 -9.34
C GLY A 64 -13.20 -0.21 -8.26
N ALA A 65 -14.51 -0.40 -8.15
CA ALA A 65 -15.12 -1.36 -7.24
C ALA A 65 -14.64 -2.80 -7.53
N ALA A 66 -14.70 -3.25 -8.78
CA ALA A 66 -14.20 -4.56 -9.20
C ALA A 66 -12.70 -4.72 -8.92
N THR A 67 -11.92 -3.65 -9.10
CA THR A 67 -10.48 -3.62 -8.80
C THR A 67 -10.22 -3.80 -7.30
N LEU A 68 -10.90 -3.03 -6.44
CA LEU A 68 -10.77 -3.15 -4.99
C LEU A 68 -11.24 -4.51 -4.46
N ALA A 69 -12.30 -5.10 -5.03
CA ALA A 69 -12.78 -6.42 -4.62
C ALA A 69 -11.69 -7.52 -4.73
N ARG A 70 -10.79 -7.38 -5.70
CA ARG A 70 -9.67 -8.30 -5.95
C ARG A 70 -8.42 -7.99 -5.12
N ALA A 71 -8.33 -6.81 -4.51
CA ALA A 71 -7.15 -6.37 -3.75
C ALA A 71 -6.86 -7.26 -2.54
N SER A 72 -5.59 -7.28 -2.13
CA SER A 72 -5.07 -8.07 -1.00
C SER A 72 -4.01 -7.30 -0.21
N THR A 73 -3.53 -7.86 0.90
CA THR A 73 -2.44 -7.26 1.70
C THR A 73 -1.14 -7.10 0.90
N HIS A 74 -0.93 -7.91 -0.14
CA HIS A 74 0.23 -7.77 -1.02
C HIS A 74 0.13 -6.48 -1.85
N TRP A 75 -1.06 -6.12 -2.34
CA TRP A 75 -1.27 -4.88 -3.07
C TRP A 75 -0.95 -3.65 -2.23
N LEU A 76 -1.34 -3.64 -0.95
CA LEU A 76 -0.97 -2.54 -0.04
C LEU A 76 0.54 -2.37 0.06
N ARG A 77 1.28 -3.48 0.13
CA ARG A 77 2.75 -3.45 0.17
C ARG A 77 3.34 -2.90 -1.13
N HIS A 78 2.79 -3.29 -2.28
CA HIS A 78 3.16 -2.75 -3.59
C HIS A 78 2.89 -1.26 -3.69
N SER A 79 1.66 -0.81 -3.36
CA SER A 79 1.30 0.59 -3.39
C SER A 79 2.17 1.43 -2.47
N ALA A 80 2.50 0.95 -1.26
CA ALA A 80 3.41 1.64 -0.35
C ALA A 80 4.84 1.74 -0.89
N ALA A 81 5.32 0.74 -1.62
CA ALA A 81 6.62 0.75 -2.26
C ALA A 81 6.66 1.73 -3.44
N SER A 82 5.67 1.67 -4.34
CA SER A 82 5.51 2.61 -5.45
C SER A 82 5.40 4.04 -4.96
N HIS A 83 4.61 4.32 -3.91
CA HIS A 83 4.51 5.67 -3.34
C HIS A 83 5.83 6.18 -2.77
N GLN A 84 6.66 5.32 -2.17
CA GLN A 84 7.98 5.73 -1.71
C GLN A 84 8.94 5.99 -2.87
N ALA A 85 8.87 5.18 -3.92
CA ALA A 85 9.67 5.36 -5.14
C ALA A 85 9.29 6.68 -5.84
N ASP A 86 7.99 6.93 -6.04
CA ASP A 86 7.45 8.16 -6.63
C ASP A 86 7.82 9.42 -5.80
N ALA A 87 8.05 9.28 -4.50
CA ALA A 87 8.53 10.35 -3.63
C ALA A 87 10.05 10.57 -3.70
N GLY A 88 10.77 9.85 -4.58
CA GLY A 88 12.22 9.93 -4.74
C GLY A 88 13.01 9.28 -3.59
N THR A 89 12.39 8.39 -2.80
CA THR A 89 13.08 7.71 -1.69
C THR A 89 14.13 6.75 -2.25
N ASP A 90 15.37 6.83 -1.76
CA ASP A 90 16.43 5.90 -2.17
C ASP A 90 15.99 4.44 -1.91
N ILE A 91 16.15 3.61 -2.93
CA ILE A 91 15.75 2.21 -2.98
C ILE A 91 16.26 1.38 -1.80
N ARG A 92 17.41 1.75 -1.20
CA ARG A 92 17.98 1.10 0.00
C ARG A 92 17.11 1.34 1.23
N PHE A 93 16.49 2.50 1.36
CA PHE A 93 15.54 2.78 2.43
C PHE A 93 14.21 2.07 2.17
N ILE A 94 13.73 2.05 0.92
CA ILE A 94 12.52 1.30 0.54
C ILE A 94 12.70 -0.19 0.86
N GLN A 95 13.82 -0.79 0.48
CA GLN A 95 14.13 -2.19 0.78
C GLN A 95 14.10 -2.47 2.29
N LYS A 96 14.71 -1.59 3.11
CA LYS A 96 14.70 -1.70 4.57
C LYS A 96 13.30 -1.57 5.16
N ASN A 97 12.51 -0.61 4.68
CA ASN A 97 11.12 -0.40 5.10
C ASN A 97 10.24 -1.61 4.77
N LEU A 98 10.47 -2.23 3.62
CA LEU A 98 9.80 -3.45 3.21
C LEU A 98 10.40 -4.70 3.87
N ARG A 99 11.54 -4.61 4.55
CA ARG A 99 12.26 -5.77 5.12
C ARG A 99 12.50 -6.87 4.07
N HIS A 100 12.80 -6.49 2.82
CA HIS A 100 13.13 -7.45 1.77
C HIS A 100 14.58 -7.93 1.94
N ALA A 101 14.78 -9.24 1.91
CA ALA A 101 16.10 -9.86 2.01
C ALA A 101 17.01 -9.55 0.80
N SER A 102 16.44 -9.17 -0.35
CA SER A 102 17.18 -8.85 -1.58
C SER A 102 16.71 -7.52 -2.22
N ILE A 103 17.66 -6.82 -2.85
CA ILE A 103 17.45 -5.61 -3.66
C ILE A 103 16.68 -5.91 -4.94
N GLU A 104 16.83 -7.12 -5.50
CA GLU A 104 16.28 -7.53 -6.79
C GLU A 104 14.74 -7.49 -6.81
N THR A 105 14.08 -7.87 -5.71
CA THR A 105 12.62 -7.75 -5.55
C THR A 105 12.13 -6.30 -5.42
N THR A 106 13.03 -5.38 -5.07
CA THR A 106 12.72 -3.95 -4.90
C THR A 106 12.98 -3.16 -6.20
N GLY A 107 13.88 -3.65 -7.07
CA GLY A 107 14.17 -3.06 -8.38
C GLY A 107 12.96 -2.95 -9.31
N ILE A 108 11.97 -3.83 -9.14
CA ILE A 108 10.69 -3.81 -9.90
C ILE A 108 9.96 -2.46 -9.76
N TYR A 109 10.11 -1.76 -8.62
CA TYR A 109 9.45 -0.46 -8.42
C TYR A 109 10.20 0.72 -9.02
N LEU A 110 11.48 0.56 -9.36
CA LEU A 110 12.27 1.63 -10.01
C LEU A 110 11.85 1.79 -11.48
N HIS A 111 11.52 0.69 -12.15
CA HIS A 111 11.11 0.69 -13.57
C HIS A 111 9.74 1.34 -13.81
N ALA A 112 8.91 1.50 -12.77
CA ALA A 112 7.64 2.21 -12.90
C ALA A 112 7.83 3.73 -13.16
N GLU A 113 8.94 4.33 -12.72
CA GLU A 113 9.30 5.71 -13.10
C GLU A 113 9.77 5.80 -14.55
N ASP A 114 10.59 4.84 -15.01
CA ASP A 114 11.11 4.83 -16.38
C ASP A 114 10.00 4.57 -17.41
N ASP A 115 9.06 3.67 -17.11
CA ASP A 115 7.89 3.42 -17.96
C ASP A 115 6.98 4.66 -18.05
N ARG A 116 6.79 5.41 -16.94
CA ARG A 116 6.06 6.69 -16.95
C ARG A 116 6.78 7.78 -17.73
N ARG A 117 8.12 7.90 -17.60
CA ARG A 117 8.94 8.84 -18.38
C ARG A 117 8.90 8.53 -19.88
N HIS A 118 8.94 7.27 -20.25
CA HIS A 118 8.77 6.84 -21.63
C HIS A 118 7.36 7.14 -22.14
N ALA A 119 6.30 6.84 -21.37
CA ALA A 119 4.94 7.20 -21.73
C ALA A 119 4.73 8.71 -21.94
N HIS A 120 5.36 9.56 -21.13
CA HIS A 120 5.29 11.02 -21.30
C HIS A 120 6.06 11.51 -22.54
N THR A 121 7.18 10.87 -22.87
CA THR A 121 7.98 11.21 -24.06
C THR A 121 7.33 10.72 -25.36
N VAL A 122 6.65 9.58 -25.34
CA VAL A 122 5.97 9.04 -26.54
C VAL A 122 4.58 9.63 -26.79
N GLY A 123 3.98 10.32 -25.80
CA GLY A 123 2.65 10.92 -25.88
C GLY A 123 2.58 12.35 -26.45
N GLU A 124 3.71 13.07 -26.58
CA GLU A 124 3.73 14.49 -26.97
C GLU A 124 4.23 14.76 -28.41
N GLN A 125 4.31 13.75 -29.28
CA GLN A 125 4.60 13.95 -30.71
C GLN A 125 3.45 13.50 -31.61
N GLN A 126 2.31 14.19 -31.56
CA GLN A 126 1.40 14.27 -32.69
C GLN A 126 1.05 15.72 -33.00
N GLY A 127 1.65 16.24 -34.08
CA GLY A 127 1.00 17.25 -34.94
C GLY A 127 1.48 18.69 -34.83
N GLN A 128 2.72 18.99 -35.23
CA GLN A 128 2.99 20.24 -35.95
C GLN A 128 3.80 19.92 -37.23
N PRO A 129 3.30 20.25 -38.43
CA PRO A 129 4.07 20.06 -39.65
C PRO A 129 5.26 21.02 -39.67
N PHE A 130 6.46 20.47 -39.86
CA PHE A 130 7.66 21.25 -40.14
C PHE A 130 7.47 22.00 -41.48
N THR A 131 7.37 23.33 -41.41
CA THR A 131 7.39 24.20 -42.59
C THR A 131 8.84 24.62 -42.86
N ALA A 132 9.38 24.19 -43.99
CA ALA A 132 10.72 24.57 -44.43
C ALA A 132 10.74 26.05 -44.86
N PRO A 133 11.78 26.83 -44.51
CA PRO A 133 11.91 28.20 -44.99
C PRO A 133 12.29 28.22 -46.47
N ALA A 134 11.54 28.99 -47.26
CA ALA A 134 11.80 29.22 -48.68
C ALA A 134 13.13 29.97 -48.90
N SER A 135 13.93 29.47 -49.84
CA SER A 135 15.17 30.12 -50.31
C SER A 135 14.85 31.43 -51.06
N PRO A 136 15.57 32.54 -50.79
CA PRO A 136 15.54 33.71 -51.67
C PRO A 136 16.48 33.51 -52.87
N GLN A 137 16.05 34.04 -54.02
CA GLN A 137 16.83 34.15 -55.25
C GLN A 137 17.89 35.24 -55.17
#